data_AF-A0A950SPX1-F1
#
_entry.id   AF-A0A950SPX1-F1
#
_cell.length_a   1.000
_cell.length_b   1.000
_cell.length_c   1.000
_cell.angle_alpha   90.00
_cell.angle_beta   90.00
_cell.angle_gamma   90.00
#
_symmetry.space_group_name_H-M   'P 1'
#
loop_
_entity.id
_entity.type
_entity.pdbx_description
1 polymer ?
#
loop_
_entity_poly.entity_id
_entity_poly.type
_entity_poly.pdbx_seq_one_letter_code
_entity_poly.pdbx_strand_id
1 'polypeptide(L)'
;MRTELRSLRGHNAGAMIRRLNPIIRGWAAYYRTQASSQTFKKLDQYLWALTYRWALLSHRNKSRPWVFARYFGKFNRSRQDRWVFGDRHSGAYLHRFAWTAIVRHQMVRHRASPDDPELADYWAWRRRTAPLPINTTSLRRLHAQHGRCHICKGLLHADTDRPQLPHHWERWLATNPAAITTIATWDASTDEAKHRLIHADCLTRSSDTPLPAPTATRTRSSRMR
;
A
#
# COMPACT_ATOMS: atom_id res chain seq x y z
N MET A 1 1.33 23.30 -5.88
CA MET A 1 0.87 23.48 -4.48
C MET A 1 0.12 24.80 -4.28
N ARG A 2 0.78 25.97 -4.38
CA ARG A 2 0.12 27.26 -4.13
C ARG A 2 -1.04 27.56 -5.11
N THR A 3 -0.88 27.22 -6.38
CA THR A 3 -1.92 27.38 -7.41
C THR A 3 -3.15 26.52 -7.11
N GLU A 4 -2.95 25.26 -6.73
CA GLU A 4 -4.01 24.35 -6.31
C GLU A 4 -4.79 24.88 -5.10
N LEU A 5 -4.13 25.38 -4.06
CA LEU A 5 -4.85 25.99 -2.93
C LEU A 5 -5.58 27.29 -3.30
N ARG A 6 -5.10 28.01 -4.32
CA ARG A 6 -5.80 29.22 -4.82
C ARG A 6 -7.05 28.85 -5.58
N SER A 7 -7.03 27.82 -6.42
CA SER A 7 -8.23 27.34 -7.13
C SER A 7 -9.26 26.73 -6.18
N LEU A 8 -8.80 26.17 -5.05
CA LEU A 8 -9.66 25.59 -4.01
C LEU A 8 -10.19 26.62 -2.99
N ARG A 9 -10.07 27.93 -3.27
CA ARG A 9 -10.74 28.95 -2.44
C ARG A 9 -12.25 28.76 -2.50
N GLY A 10 -12.93 28.92 -1.37
CA GLY A 10 -14.39 28.73 -1.26
C GLY A 10 -14.87 27.26 -1.23
N HIS A 11 -13.99 26.29 -1.49
CA HIS A 11 -14.34 24.87 -1.38
C HIS A 11 -14.35 24.42 0.09
N ASN A 12 -14.90 23.24 0.39
CA ASN A 12 -14.82 22.66 1.73
C ASN A 12 -13.45 21.98 1.98
N ALA A 13 -13.11 21.74 3.25
CA ALA A 13 -11.84 21.12 3.63
C ALA A 13 -11.66 19.71 3.03
N GLY A 14 -12.74 18.92 2.95
CA GLY A 14 -12.71 17.59 2.34
C GLY A 14 -12.30 17.61 0.87
N ALA A 15 -12.77 18.57 0.08
CA ALA A 15 -12.36 18.75 -1.31
C ALA A 15 -10.88 19.09 -1.42
N MET A 16 -10.38 19.99 -0.56
CA MET A 16 -8.95 20.32 -0.53
C MET A 16 -8.09 19.10 -0.18
N ILE A 17 -8.49 18.31 0.81
CA ILE A 17 -7.79 17.09 1.22
C ILE A 17 -7.77 16.06 0.09
N ARG A 18 -8.92 15.83 -0.57
CA ARG A 18 -9.02 14.91 -1.71
C ARG A 18 -8.11 15.30 -2.87
N ARG A 19 -7.99 16.60 -3.15
CA ARG A 19 -7.13 17.11 -4.23
C ARG A 19 -5.64 17.05 -3.89
N LEU A 20 -5.26 17.43 -2.67
CA LEU A 20 -3.85 17.56 -2.28
C LEU A 20 -3.19 16.23 -1.93
N ASN A 21 -3.93 15.29 -1.32
CA ASN A 21 -3.35 14.02 -0.85
C ASN A 21 -2.67 13.18 -1.95
N PRO A 22 -3.27 13.00 -3.14
CA PRO A 22 -2.60 12.29 -4.24
C PRO A 22 -1.31 12.98 -4.68
N ILE A 23 -1.30 14.31 -4.76
CA ILE A 23 -0.12 15.11 -5.13
C ILE A 23 0.99 14.92 -4.09
N ILE A 24 0.67 15.08 -2.80
CA ILE A 24 1.63 14.91 -1.71
C ILE A 24 2.22 13.50 -1.74
N ARG A 25 1.38 12.46 -1.86
CA ARG A 25 1.84 11.07 -1.91
C ARG A 25 2.72 10.80 -3.12
N GLY A 26 2.35 11.30 -4.30
CA GLY A 26 3.14 11.12 -5.52
C GLY A 26 4.52 11.78 -5.41
N TRP A 27 4.58 13.04 -4.99
CA TRP A 27 5.85 13.74 -4.79
C TRP A 27 6.69 13.08 -3.69
N ALA A 28 6.08 12.71 -2.56
CA ALA A 28 6.80 12.03 -1.50
C ALA A 28 7.34 10.67 -1.97
N ALA A 29 6.57 9.89 -2.72
CA ALA A 29 7.01 8.62 -3.27
C ALA A 29 8.16 8.76 -4.27
N TYR A 30 8.11 9.78 -5.14
CA TYR A 30 9.18 10.06 -6.11
C TYR A 30 10.50 10.44 -5.43
N TYR A 31 10.45 11.36 -4.44
CA TYR A 31 11.66 11.85 -3.76
C TYR A 31 12.10 10.98 -2.56
N ARG A 32 11.38 9.91 -2.21
CA ARG A 32 11.70 9.09 -1.02
C ARG A 32 13.06 8.42 -1.09
N THR A 33 13.61 8.22 -2.28
CA THR A 33 14.90 7.54 -2.47
C THR A 33 16.10 8.48 -2.31
N GLN A 34 15.85 9.79 -2.30
CA GLN A 34 16.85 10.84 -2.18
C GLN A 34 16.96 11.28 -0.71
N ALA A 35 17.97 12.10 -0.39
CA ALA A 35 18.17 12.67 0.95
C ALA A 35 17.16 13.82 1.25
N SER A 36 15.87 13.56 1.12
CA SER A 36 14.81 14.59 1.09
C SER A 36 14.10 14.82 2.43
N SER A 37 14.57 14.24 3.54
CA SER A 37 13.91 14.35 4.85
C SER A 37 13.76 15.80 5.34
N GLN A 38 14.81 16.61 5.20
CA GLN A 38 14.78 18.02 5.60
C GLN A 38 13.87 18.84 4.67
N THR A 39 13.89 18.55 3.37
CA THR A 39 12.99 19.18 2.39
C THR A 39 11.54 18.84 2.67
N PHE A 40 11.23 17.59 3.04
CA PHE A 40 9.88 17.17 3.43
C PHE A 40 9.36 17.94 4.64
N LYS A 41 10.20 18.18 5.66
CA LYS A 41 9.82 19.02 6.81
C LYS A 41 9.51 20.46 6.38
N LYS A 42 10.34 21.05 5.51
CA LYS A 42 10.11 22.40 4.97
C LYS A 42 8.82 22.48 4.16
N LEU A 43 8.54 21.46 3.34
CA LEU A 43 7.29 21.37 2.57
C LEU A 43 6.07 21.25 3.49
N ASP A 44 6.13 20.43 4.54
CA ASP A 44 5.05 20.32 5.51
C ASP A 44 4.75 21.64 6.21
N GLN A 45 5.79 22.37 6.65
CA GLN A 45 5.63 23.71 7.25
C GLN A 45 4.99 24.68 6.27
N TYR A 46 5.42 24.65 5.01
CA TYR A 46 4.86 25.48 3.95
C TYR A 46 3.39 25.16 3.68
N LEU A 47 3.01 23.87 3.57
CA LEU A 47 1.61 23.48 3.42
C LEU A 47 0.77 23.85 4.63
N TRP A 48 1.31 23.70 5.84
CA TRP A 48 0.63 24.12 7.06
C TRP A 48 0.33 25.62 7.03
N ALA A 49 1.29 26.46 6.66
CA ALA A 49 1.08 27.90 6.54
C ALA A 49 0.04 28.25 5.47
N LEU A 50 0.06 27.55 4.32
CA LEU A 50 -0.92 27.76 3.26
C LEU A 50 -2.34 27.36 3.66
N THR A 51 -2.51 26.19 4.29
CA THR A 51 -3.82 25.70 4.75
C THR A 51 -4.36 26.54 5.91
N TYR A 52 -3.49 26.99 6.82
CA TYR A 52 -3.87 27.90 7.89
C TYR A 52 -4.38 29.24 7.34
N ARG A 53 -3.65 29.83 6.37
CA ARG A 53 -4.08 31.08 5.73
C ARG A 53 -5.38 30.92 4.98
N TRP A 54 -5.58 29.80 4.28
CA TRP A 54 -6.85 29.46 3.64
C TRP A 54 -8.00 29.37 4.65
N ALA A 55 -7.77 28.74 5.82
CA ALA A 55 -8.79 28.57 6.84
C ALA A 55 -9.20 29.91 7.48
N LEU A 56 -8.23 30.79 7.76
CA LEU A 56 -8.50 32.15 8.23
C LEU A 56 -9.29 32.97 7.20
N LEU A 57 -8.94 32.89 5.92
CA LEU A 57 -9.64 33.62 4.85
C LEU A 57 -11.05 33.11 4.60
N SER A 58 -11.28 31.81 4.80
CA SER A 58 -12.59 31.18 4.66
C SER A 58 -13.53 31.53 5.82
N HIS A 59 -12.98 31.88 6.98
CA HIS A 59 -13.72 32.17 8.21
C HIS A 59 -13.31 33.50 8.83
N ARG A 60 -13.45 34.59 8.08
CA ARG A 60 -13.03 35.94 8.50
C ARG A 60 -13.68 36.40 9.81
N ASN A 61 -14.90 35.94 10.09
CA ASN A 61 -15.68 36.32 11.27
C ASN A 61 -15.47 35.39 12.47
N LYS A 62 -14.51 34.45 12.40
CA LYS A 62 -14.23 33.49 13.47
C LYS A 62 -12.85 33.73 14.05
N SER A 63 -12.71 33.45 15.35
CA SER A 63 -11.46 33.60 16.07
C SER A 63 -10.43 32.56 15.62
N ARG A 64 -9.13 32.87 15.81
CA ARG A 64 -8.04 31.94 15.50
C ARG A 64 -8.16 30.62 16.28
N PRO A 65 -8.50 30.61 17.59
CA PRO A 65 -8.75 29.38 18.32
C PRO A 65 -9.87 28.54 17.71
N TRP A 66 -10.94 29.16 17.23
CA TRP A 66 -12.02 28.44 16.53
C TRP A 66 -11.52 27.75 15.27
N VAL A 67 -10.68 28.44 14.46
CA VAL A 67 -10.09 27.86 13.25
C VAL A 67 -9.21 26.66 13.57
N PHE A 68 -8.39 26.76 14.63
CA PHE A 68 -7.60 25.63 15.12
C PHE A 68 -8.48 24.46 15.56
N ALA A 69 -9.46 24.74 16.42
CA ALA A 69 -10.39 23.73 16.90
C ALA A 69 -11.18 23.08 15.76
N ARG A 70 -11.51 23.81 14.68
CA ARG A 70 -12.25 23.27 13.54
C ARG A 70 -11.41 22.37 12.63
N TYR A 71 -10.20 22.81 12.28
CA TYR A 71 -9.44 22.19 11.17
C TYR A 71 -8.15 21.51 11.57
N PHE A 72 -7.58 21.82 12.72
CA PHE A 72 -6.27 21.30 13.12
C PHE A 72 -6.40 20.37 14.31
N GLY A 73 -5.76 19.21 14.23
CA GLY A 73 -5.84 18.24 15.31
C GLY A 73 -5.06 16.96 15.04
N LYS A 74 -5.27 16.00 15.93
CA LYS A 74 -4.75 14.64 15.82
C LYS A 74 -5.75 13.76 15.08
N PHE A 75 -5.55 13.62 13.78
CA PHE A 75 -6.37 12.77 12.92
C PHE A 75 -5.79 11.37 12.76
N ASN A 76 -4.46 11.25 12.75
CA ASN A 76 -3.79 9.97 12.56
C ASN A 76 -3.33 9.37 13.91
N ARG A 77 -3.97 8.26 14.31
CA ARG A 77 -3.67 7.56 15.57
C ARG A 77 -2.23 7.03 15.65
N SER A 78 -1.65 6.59 14.53
CA SER A 78 -0.31 5.98 14.50
C SER A 78 0.83 6.99 14.45
N ARG A 79 0.55 8.25 14.08
CA ARG A 79 1.59 9.28 13.90
C ARG A 79 1.65 10.33 15.00
N GLN A 80 0.71 10.33 15.95
CA GLN A 80 0.66 11.21 17.15
C GLN A 80 0.83 12.72 16.88
N ASP A 81 0.71 13.17 15.63
CA ASP A 81 0.83 14.57 15.25
C ASP A 81 -0.43 15.35 15.62
N ARG A 82 -0.25 16.44 16.38
CA ARG A 82 -1.36 17.22 16.97
C ARG A 82 -1.88 18.35 16.10
N TRP A 83 -1.15 18.73 15.04
CA TRP A 83 -1.40 19.92 14.22
C TRP A 83 -1.59 19.59 12.74
N VAL A 84 -2.29 18.49 12.45
CA VAL A 84 -2.58 18.08 11.06
C VAL A 84 -3.86 18.79 10.61
N PHE A 85 -3.84 19.37 9.42
CA PHE A 85 -5.04 19.90 8.79
C PHE A 85 -5.98 18.75 8.40
N GLY A 86 -7.25 18.85 8.76
CA GLY A 86 -8.25 17.85 8.46
C GLY A 86 -9.67 18.38 8.60
N ASP A 87 -10.61 17.54 8.21
CA ASP A 87 -12.02 17.74 8.43
C ASP A 87 -12.49 16.81 9.55
N ARG A 88 -12.92 17.39 10.68
CA ARG A 88 -13.38 16.63 11.85
C ARG A 88 -14.69 15.89 11.61
N HIS A 89 -15.49 16.31 10.64
CA HIS A 89 -16.75 15.63 10.34
C HIS A 89 -16.50 14.32 9.60
N SER A 90 -15.73 14.35 8.51
CA SER A 90 -15.37 13.15 7.75
C SER A 90 -14.22 12.34 8.35
N GLY A 91 -13.44 12.93 9.26
CA GLY A 91 -12.18 12.36 9.74
C GLY A 91 -11.05 12.39 8.69
N ALA A 92 -11.29 12.96 7.50
CA ALA A 92 -10.28 13.10 6.47
C ALA A 92 -9.19 14.08 6.90
N TYR A 93 -7.95 13.79 6.51
CA TYR A 93 -6.81 14.64 6.87
C TYR A 93 -5.79 14.75 5.74
N LEU A 94 -5.05 15.85 5.78
CA LEU A 94 -3.95 16.11 4.87
C LEU A 94 -2.75 15.22 5.22
N HIS A 95 -2.25 14.49 4.24
CA HIS A 95 -1.05 13.69 4.38
C HIS A 95 0.17 14.59 4.56
N ARG A 96 1.14 14.15 5.36
CA ARG A 96 2.41 14.85 5.54
C ARG A 96 3.52 14.20 4.74
N PHE A 97 4.38 15.01 4.13
CA PHE A 97 5.59 14.54 3.46
C PHE A 97 6.49 13.78 4.42
N ALA A 98 6.66 14.29 5.65
CA ALA A 98 7.53 13.68 6.66
C ALA A 98 7.08 12.27 7.11
N TRP A 99 5.84 11.84 6.81
CA TRP A 99 5.39 10.48 7.10
C TRP A 99 5.92 9.43 6.13
N THR A 100 6.48 9.86 5.01
CA THR A 100 7.10 8.97 4.03
C THR A 100 8.49 8.60 4.51
N ALA A 101 8.73 7.30 4.71
CA ALA A 101 10.05 6.79 5.06
C ALA A 101 11.02 6.98 3.89
N ILE A 102 12.19 7.56 4.19
CA ILE A 102 13.29 7.67 3.23
C ILE A 102 13.93 6.30 3.05
N VAL A 103 14.04 5.85 1.81
CA VAL A 103 14.62 4.55 1.45
C VAL A 103 15.91 4.80 0.68
N ARG A 104 17.05 4.63 1.34
CA ARG A 104 18.35 4.84 0.69
C ARG A 104 18.65 3.69 -0.27
N HIS A 105 19.19 4.01 -1.44
CA HIS A 105 19.72 3.02 -2.34
C HIS A 105 20.91 2.30 -1.69
N GLN A 106 20.87 0.96 -1.68
CA GLN A 106 22.02 0.16 -1.29
C GLN A 106 22.92 -0.01 -2.51
N MET A 107 24.14 0.54 -2.43
CA MET A 107 25.13 0.48 -3.51
C MET A 107 25.56 -0.97 -3.80
N VAL A 108 25.91 -1.24 -5.06
CA VAL A 108 26.59 -2.49 -5.43
C VAL A 108 27.98 -2.48 -4.79
N ARG A 109 28.46 -3.63 -4.31
CA ARG A 109 29.82 -3.74 -3.77
C ARG A 109 30.84 -3.57 -4.90
N HIS A 110 31.52 -2.43 -4.98
CA HIS A 110 32.66 -2.17 -5.88
C HIS A 110 32.55 -2.82 -7.28
N ARG A 111 33.45 -3.80 -7.56
CA ARG A 111 33.57 -4.51 -8.83
C ARG A 111 32.68 -5.75 -8.93
N ALA A 112 31.69 -5.90 -8.04
CA ALA A 112 30.78 -7.03 -8.09
C ALA A 112 30.04 -7.05 -9.43
N SER A 113 30.36 -8.04 -10.25
CA SER A 113 29.66 -8.31 -11.51
C SER A 113 28.53 -9.32 -11.25
N PRO A 114 27.34 -9.16 -11.84
CA PRO A 114 26.29 -10.18 -11.82
C PRO A 114 26.72 -11.55 -12.36
N ASP A 115 27.71 -11.58 -13.26
CA ASP A 115 28.17 -12.79 -13.96
C ASP A 115 29.31 -13.51 -13.23
N ASP A 116 29.77 -12.96 -12.10
CA ASP A 116 30.80 -13.58 -11.28
C ASP A 116 30.20 -14.70 -10.42
N PRO A 117 30.61 -15.98 -10.62
CA PRO A 117 30.06 -17.11 -9.89
C PRO A 117 30.38 -17.05 -8.39
N GLU A 118 31.51 -16.43 -7.99
CA GLU A 118 31.87 -16.29 -6.57
C GLU A 118 30.91 -15.34 -5.82
N LEU A 119 30.20 -14.48 -6.55
CA LEU A 119 29.24 -13.51 -6.02
C LEU A 119 27.78 -13.96 -6.19
N ALA A 120 27.54 -15.22 -6.58
CA ALA A 120 26.19 -15.75 -6.80
C ALA A 120 25.28 -15.56 -5.57
N ASP A 121 25.78 -15.84 -4.37
CA ASP A 121 25.04 -15.67 -3.12
C ASP A 121 24.76 -14.20 -2.79
N TYR A 122 25.72 -13.31 -3.04
CA TYR A 122 25.54 -11.87 -2.86
C TYR A 122 24.40 -11.34 -3.74
N TRP A 123 24.37 -11.76 -5.01
CA TRP A 123 23.32 -11.35 -5.94
C TRP A 123 21.98 -12.02 -5.65
N ALA A 124 21.97 -13.28 -5.22
CA ALA A 124 20.76 -13.99 -4.78
C ALA A 124 20.14 -13.29 -3.56
N TRP A 125 20.95 -12.98 -2.55
CA TRP A 125 20.50 -12.22 -1.37
C TRP A 125 19.93 -10.86 -1.76
N ARG A 126 20.60 -10.12 -2.65
CA ARG A 126 20.15 -8.80 -3.10
C ARG A 126 18.83 -8.88 -3.88
N ARG A 127 18.65 -9.91 -4.71
CA ARG A 127 17.37 -10.19 -5.40
C ARG A 127 16.25 -10.51 -4.41
N ARG A 128 16.49 -11.31 -3.38
CA ARG A 128 15.45 -11.61 -2.37
C ARG A 128 15.09 -10.41 -1.50
N THR A 129 16.08 -9.56 -1.19
CA THR A 129 15.90 -8.43 -0.26
C THR A 129 15.31 -7.19 -0.94
N ALA A 130 15.54 -7.00 -2.25
CA ALA A 130 14.97 -5.88 -2.97
C ALA A 130 13.43 -6.00 -3.00
N PRO A 131 12.69 -4.97 -2.54
CA PRO A 131 11.24 -5.04 -2.41
C PRO A 131 10.59 -5.23 -3.78
N LEU A 132 9.59 -6.11 -3.86
CA LEU A 132 8.75 -6.22 -5.05
C LEU A 132 8.00 -4.90 -5.25
N PRO A 133 7.81 -4.44 -6.50
CA PRO A 133 7.06 -3.24 -6.82
C PRO A 133 5.53 -3.47 -6.71
N ILE A 134 5.09 -4.12 -5.62
CA ILE A 134 3.69 -4.40 -5.31
C ILE A 134 3.29 -3.62 -4.04
N ASN A 135 1.98 -3.38 -3.87
CA ASN A 135 1.49 -2.61 -2.72
C ASN A 135 1.79 -3.31 -1.38
N THR A 136 1.89 -2.53 -0.30
CA THR A 136 2.25 -3.03 1.04
C THR A 136 1.30 -4.11 1.57
N THR A 137 0.02 -4.05 1.23
CA THR A 137 -0.98 -5.03 1.66
C THR A 137 -0.72 -6.38 1.00
N SER A 138 -0.49 -6.39 -0.31
CA SER A 138 -0.12 -7.58 -1.07
C SER A 138 1.22 -8.14 -0.59
N LEU A 139 2.24 -7.30 -0.33
CA LEU A 139 3.51 -7.73 0.27
C LEU A 139 3.29 -8.44 1.61
N ARG A 140 2.48 -7.85 2.51
CA ARG A 140 2.20 -8.45 3.82
C ARG A 140 1.53 -9.82 3.68
N ARG A 141 0.55 -9.96 2.79
CA ARG A 141 -0.13 -11.23 2.52
C ARG A 141 0.84 -12.25 1.92
N LEU A 142 1.69 -11.82 1.00
CA LEU A 142 2.72 -12.66 0.40
C LEU A 142 3.66 -13.23 1.47
N HIS A 143 4.17 -12.39 2.37
CA HIS A 143 5.00 -12.83 3.51
C HIS A 143 4.24 -13.78 4.44
N ALA A 144 2.99 -13.47 4.78
CA ALA A 144 2.16 -14.32 5.64
C ALA A 144 1.83 -15.69 5.02
N GLN A 145 1.90 -15.82 3.70
CA GLN A 145 1.71 -17.07 2.97
C GLN A 145 3.04 -17.73 2.56
N HIS A 146 4.18 -17.25 3.06
CA HIS A 146 5.51 -17.71 2.66
C HIS A 146 5.73 -17.69 1.13
N GLY A 147 5.15 -16.70 0.45
CA GLY A 147 5.24 -16.56 -1.00
C GLY A 147 4.47 -17.60 -1.79
N ARG A 148 3.59 -18.40 -1.16
CA ARG A 148 2.87 -19.50 -1.79
C ARG A 148 1.40 -19.19 -2.07
N CYS A 149 0.90 -19.77 -3.16
CA CYS A 149 -0.51 -19.75 -3.53
C CYS A 149 -1.34 -20.52 -2.50
N HIS A 150 -2.50 -19.99 -2.12
CA HIS A 150 -3.36 -20.65 -1.15
C HIS A 150 -3.92 -21.99 -1.66
N ILE A 151 -4.17 -22.12 -2.97
CA ILE A 151 -4.76 -23.31 -3.61
C ILE A 151 -3.66 -24.33 -3.93
N CYS A 152 -2.82 -24.06 -4.94
CA CYS A 152 -1.84 -25.04 -5.45
C CYS A 152 -0.56 -25.16 -4.62
N LYS A 153 -0.36 -24.29 -3.60
CA LYS A 153 0.86 -24.19 -2.78
C LYS A 153 2.15 -23.86 -3.55
N GLY A 154 2.09 -23.66 -4.87
CA GLY A 154 3.21 -23.19 -5.68
C GLY A 154 3.63 -21.75 -5.34
N LEU A 155 4.85 -21.37 -5.73
CA LEU A 155 5.35 -20.01 -5.52
C LEU A 155 4.55 -18.99 -6.36
N LEU A 156 4.15 -17.88 -5.73
CA LEU A 156 3.42 -16.78 -6.38
C LEU A 156 4.35 -15.91 -7.22
N HIS A 157 5.58 -15.72 -6.77
CA HIS A 157 6.66 -15.13 -7.56
C HIS A 157 7.86 -16.07 -7.46
N ALA A 158 8.32 -16.65 -8.57
CA ALA A 158 9.58 -17.39 -8.53
C ALA A 158 10.76 -16.41 -8.51
N ASP A 159 11.85 -16.77 -7.82
CA ASP A 159 13.09 -15.97 -7.81
C ASP A 159 13.64 -15.80 -9.25
N THR A 160 13.35 -16.76 -10.14
CA THR A 160 13.68 -16.74 -11.57
C THR A 160 12.83 -15.78 -12.39
N ASP A 161 11.63 -15.43 -11.92
CA ASP A 161 10.74 -14.51 -12.64
C ASP A 161 11.20 -13.07 -12.50
N ARG A 162 12.12 -12.75 -11.57
CA ARG A 162 12.57 -11.38 -11.36
C ARG A 162 13.49 -10.95 -12.53
N PRO A 163 13.14 -9.87 -13.24
CA PRO A 163 13.94 -9.43 -14.37
C PRO A 163 15.32 -8.88 -13.98
N GLN A 164 16.35 -9.28 -14.72
CA GLN A 164 17.72 -8.80 -14.51
C GLN A 164 17.99 -7.45 -15.19
N LEU A 165 17.28 -7.16 -16.28
CA LEU A 165 17.47 -5.97 -17.11
C LEU A 165 16.31 -4.99 -16.93
N PRO A 166 16.56 -3.66 -16.92
CA PRO A 166 15.52 -2.64 -16.73
C PRO A 166 14.32 -2.77 -17.68
N HIS A 167 14.53 -3.07 -18.96
CA HIS A 167 13.43 -3.16 -19.94
C HIS A 167 12.53 -4.41 -19.74
N HIS A 168 13.07 -5.49 -19.15
CA HIS A 168 12.25 -6.65 -18.80
C HIS A 168 11.32 -6.38 -17.60
N TRP A 169 11.61 -5.36 -16.78
CA TRP A 169 10.72 -4.95 -15.69
C TRP A 169 9.39 -4.40 -16.19
N GLU A 170 9.35 -3.76 -17.35
CA GLU A 170 8.10 -3.25 -17.93
C GLU A 170 7.14 -4.40 -18.26
N ARG A 171 7.65 -5.43 -18.96
CA ARG A 171 6.87 -6.63 -19.28
C ARG A 171 6.43 -7.36 -18.01
N TRP A 172 7.32 -7.49 -17.03
CA TRP A 172 7.00 -8.11 -15.75
C TRP A 172 5.91 -7.35 -14.98
N LEU A 173 5.98 -6.02 -14.93
CA LEU A 173 4.95 -5.18 -14.29
C LEU A 173 3.61 -5.24 -15.01
N ALA A 174 3.59 -5.48 -16.32
CA ALA A 174 2.37 -5.64 -17.09
C ALA A 174 1.70 -7.02 -16.86
N THR A 175 2.48 -8.10 -16.76
CA THR A 175 1.95 -9.47 -16.76
C THR A 175 1.85 -10.09 -15.37
N ASN A 176 2.81 -9.85 -14.48
CA ASN A 176 2.91 -10.55 -13.20
C ASN A 176 1.79 -10.15 -12.20
N PRO A 177 1.38 -8.86 -12.10
CA PRO A 177 0.24 -8.49 -11.26
C PRO A 177 -1.09 -9.10 -11.72
N ALA A 178 -1.26 -9.36 -13.02
CA ALA A 178 -2.46 -10.01 -13.55
C ALA A 178 -2.47 -11.52 -13.28
N ALA A 179 -1.31 -12.12 -13.02
CA ALA A 179 -1.18 -13.54 -12.70
C ALA A 179 -1.52 -13.88 -11.24
N ILE A 180 -1.70 -12.88 -10.36
CA ILE A 180 -1.98 -13.09 -8.93
C ILE A 180 -3.24 -12.31 -8.53
N THR A 181 -4.24 -13.04 -8.02
CA THR A 181 -5.49 -12.49 -7.51
C THR A 181 -5.62 -12.68 -6.00
N THR A 182 -6.40 -11.82 -5.34
CA THR A 182 -6.80 -12.01 -3.94
C THR A 182 -8.20 -12.62 -3.87
N ILE A 183 -8.38 -13.66 -3.06
CA ILE A 183 -9.68 -14.21 -2.68
C ILE A 183 -9.97 -13.97 -1.20
N ALA A 184 -11.24 -13.89 -0.83
CA ALA A 184 -11.68 -13.96 0.56
C ALA A 184 -12.04 -15.40 0.90
N THR A 185 -11.36 -15.97 1.89
CA THR A 185 -11.68 -17.30 2.44
C THR A 185 -12.32 -17.12 3.81
N TRP A 186 -13.45 -17.75 4.04
CA TRP A 186 -14.12 -17.76 5.33
C TRP A 186 -13.47 -18.77 6.27
N ASP A 187 -13.12 -18.32 7.48
CA ASP A 187 -12.64 -19.18 8.54
C ASP A 187 -13.76 -19.40 9.56
N ALA A 188 -14.39 -20.58 9.52
CA ALA A 188 -15.50 -20.93 10.40
C ALA A 188 -15.13 -20.94 11.89
N SER A 189 -13.82 -21.01 12.22
CA SER A 189 -13.36 -20.99 13.61
C SER A 189 -13.25 -19.59 14.21
N THR A 190 -13.00 -18.58 13.38
CA THR A 190 -12.84 -17.18 13.81
C THR A 190 -13.96 -16.26 13.34
N ASP A 191 -14.92 -16.79 12.57
CA ASP A 191 -16.01 -16.05 11.90
C ASP A 191 -15.49 -14.82 11.12
N GLU A 192 -14.31 -14.96 10.51
CA GLU A 192 -13.63 -13.84 9.84
C GLU A 192 -13.22 -14.20 8.41
N ALA A 193 -13.49 -13.27 7.49
CA ALA A 193 -13.05 -13.35 6.10
C ALA A 193 -11.55 -13.01 5.97
N LYS A 194 -10.71 -14.04 5.79
CA LYS A 194 -9.26 -13.88 5.57
C LYS A 194 -8.96 -13.73 4.09
N HIS A 195 -8.26 -12.65 3.73
CA HIS A 195 -7.86 -12.41 2.35
C HIS A 195 -6.56 -13.15 2.03
N ARG A 196 -6.58 -13.98 0.98
CA ARG A 196 -5.48 -14.84 0.55
C ARG A 196 -5.07 -14.57 -0.90
N LEU A 197 -3.78 -14.67 -1.20
CA LEU A 197 -3.26 -14.56 -2.57
C LEU A 197 -3.24 -15.93 -3.26
N ILE A 198 -3.67 -15.97 -4.52
CA ILE A 198 -3.68 -17.14 -5.39
C ILE A 198 -3.21 -16.78 -6.79
N HIS A 199 -2.78 -17.76 -7.59
CA HIS A 199 -2.63 -17.56 -9.03
C HIS A 199 -4.00 -17.32 -9.68
N ALA A 200 -4.07 -16.46 -10.69
CA ALA A 200 -5.28 -16.24 -11.49
C ALA A 200 -5.76 -17.55 -12.14
N ASP A 201 -4.84 -18.36 -12.65
CA ASP A 201 -5.17 -19.68 -13.23
C ASP A 201 -5.66 -20.71 -12.21
N CYS A 202 -5.29 -20.57 -10.93
CA CYS A 202 -5.85 -21.42 -9.89
C CYS A 202 -7.31 -21.06 -9.60
N LEU A 203 -7.69 -19.79 -9.77
CA LEU A 203 -9.08 -19.36 -9.63
C LEU A 203 -9.95 -19.99 -10.72
N THR A 204 -9.52 -19.88 -11.98
CA THR A 204 -10.27 -20.42 -13.13
C THR A 204 -10.43 -21.95 -13.03
N ARG A 205 -9.36 -22.68 -12.69
CA ARG A 205 -9.43 -24.15 -12.49
C ARG A 205 -10.31 -24.57 -11.32
N SER A 206 -10.41 -23.75 -10.27
CA SER A 206 -11.26 -24.04 -9.11
C SER A 206 -12.74 -23.82 -9.38
N SER A 207 -13.09 -22.90 -10.29
CA SER A 207 -14.48 -22.73 -10.76
C SER A 207 -14.94 -23.83 -11.71
N ASP A 208 -14.01 -24.45 -12.45
CA ASP A 208 -14.32 -25.52 -13.42
C ASP A 208 -14.38 -26.93 -12.79
N THR A 209 -13.99 -27.07 -11.52
CA THR A 209 -14.12 -28.35 -10.77
C THR A 209 -15.33 -28.27 -9.85
N PRO A 210 -16.51 -28.82 -10.23
CA PRO A 210 -17.59 -28.97 -9.27
C PRO A 210 -17.09 -29.86 -8.12
N LEU A 211 -17.25 -29.36 -6.89
CA LEU A 211 -16.96 -30.11 -5.67
C LEU A 211 -17.56 -31.52 -5.80
N PRO A 212 -16.83 -32.60 -5.46
CA PRO A 212 -17.43 -33.92 -5.42
C PRO A 212 -18.65 -33.86 -4.49
N ALA A 213 -19.80 -34.27 -5.03
CA ALA A 213 -21.06 -34.31 -4.30
C ALA A 213 -20.84 -34.98 -2.94
N PRO A 214 -21.44 -34.47 -1.84
CA PRO A 214 -21.30 -35.09 -0.54
C PRO A 214 -21.72 -36.56 -0.68
N THR A 215 -20.78 -37.47 -0.42
CA THR A 215 -21.02 -38.91 -0.38
C THR A 215 -22.22 -39.16 0.52
N ALA A 216 -23.32 -39.62 -0.09
CA ALA A 216 -24.54 -39.96 0.61
C ALA A 216 -24.20 -40.97 1.72
N THR A 217 -24.31 -40.53 2.96
CA THR A 217 -24.19 -41.39 4.14
C THR A 217 -25.25 -42.47 4.01
N ARG A 218 -24.82 -43.71 3.76
CA ARG A 218 -25.69 -44.90 3.79
C ARG A 218 -26.44 -44.92 5.12
N THR A 219 -27.72 -44.58 5.09
CA THR A 219 -28.65 -44.79 6.20
C THR A 219 -28.78 -46.29 6.39
N ARG A 220 -28.14 -46.83 7.43
CA ARG A 220 -28.25 -48.23 7.78
C ARG A 220 -29.62 -48.42 8.45
N SER A 221 -30.61 -48.80 7.64
CA SER A 221 -31.87 -49.36 8.12
C SER A 221 -31.60 -50.61 8.93
N SER A 222 -32.03 -50.62 10.19
CA SER A 222 -32.12 -51.81 11.03
C SER A 222 -33.43 -51.74 11.81
N ARG A 223 -34.43 -52.42 11.27
CA ARG A 223 -35.71 -52.76 11.91
C ARG A 223 -35.49 -53.59 13.18
N MET A 224 -36.30 -53.30 14.19
CA MET A 224 -37.00 -54.21 15.12
C MET A 224 -36.40 -55.59 15.39
N ARG A 225 -36.11 -55.86 16.68
CA ARG A 225 -36.93 -56.72 17.55
C ARG A 225 -36.67 -56.36 19.01
#